data_AF-A0AAE9AJD9-F1
#
_entry.id   AF-A0AAE9AJD9-F1
#
_cell.length_a   1.000
_cell.length_b   1.000
_cell.length_c   1.000
_cell.angle_alpha   90.00
_cell.angle_beta   90.00
_cell.angle_gamma   90.00
#
_symmetry.space_group_name_H-M   'P 1'
#
loop_
_entity.id
_entity.type
_entity.pdbx_description
1 polymer ?
#
loop_
_entity_poly.entity_id
_entity_poly.type
_entity_poly.pdbx_seq_one_letter_code
_entity_poly.pdbx_strand_id
1 'polypeptide(L)'
;MQPVPLYPLVAVYTVGVLSDWFGIPPVALSYIVCDLIAVQFTFLAVSFIKKHRTVASLSNSLAFPKHSDIVILVALVLGVVLGDSYVLSMRLSREDQWKLVNELVPHYVDGFRSLPNFEIFPKTSQMNYSLYILLAFAISVLTPMIFVVLDTFRKLHQLKQKIAKVNYQRHAEGVICLIVQVGTAGLSIAPIIRLGISIIFDHPDAQKVSEFCLAWFSTHSSFNMIALLMFFPPYKMFIKKHTKG
;
A
#
# COMPACT_ATOMS: atom_id res chain seq x y z
N MET A 1 16.22 -0.34 2.02
CA MET A 1 15.94 -1.30 3.11
C MET A 1 14.95 -2.30 2.56
N GLN A 2 15.22 -3.59 2.68
CA GLN A 2 14.36 -4.64 2.13
C GLN A 2 14.06 -5.67 3.23
N PRO A 3 12.78 -5.89 3.59
CA PRO A 3 12.41 -7.03 4.41
C PRO A 3 12.52 -8.30 3.57
N VAL A 4 13.12 -9.33 4.14
CA VAL A 4 13.25 -10.65 3.54
C VAL A 4 12.50 -11.64 4.43
N PRO A 5 11.35 -12.17 3.96
CA PRO A 5 10.58 -13.16 4.69
C PRO A 5 11.29 -14.51 4.67
N LEU A 6 11.09 -15.30 5.73
CA LEU A 6 11.77 -16.57 5.98
C LEU A 6 10.76 -17.68 6.29
N TYR A 7 10.19 -18.30 5.26
CA TYR A 7 9.27 -19.42 5.41
C TYR A 7 10.00 -20.74 5.72
N PRO A 8 9.37 -21.72 6.40
CA PRO A 8 7.94 -21.81 6.74
C PRO A 8 7.51 -21.01 7.98
N LEU A 9 8.45 -20.49 8.76
CA LEU A 9 8.13 -19.56 9.84
C LEU A 9 7.61 -18.25 9.27
N VAL A 10 6.71 -17.56 9.98
CA VAL A 10 6.39 -16.17 9.62
C VAL A 10 7.47 -15.28 10.24
N ALA A 11 8.67 -15.37 9.68
CA ALA A 11 9.85 -14.66 10.16
C ALA A 11 10.35 -13.66 9.11
N VAL A 12 10.99 -12.60 9.56
CA VAL A 12 11.56 -11.57 8.69
C VAL A 12 12.91 -11.11 9.22
N TYR A 13 13.86 -10.92 8.31
CA TYR A 13 15.05 -10.13 8.57
C TYR A 13 15.12 -8.96 7.60
N THR A 14 15.92 -7.96 7.91
CA THR A 14 16.05 -6.75 7.10
C THR A 14 17.47 -6.57 6.61
N VAL A 15 17.62 -6.16 5.35
CA VAL A 15 18.90 -5.78 4.75
C VAL A 15 18.90 -4.32 4.31
N GLY A 16 20.08 -3.72 4.30
CA GLY A 16 20.35 -2.36 3.83
C GLY A 16 20.79 -1.42 4.96
N VAL A 17 21.22 -0.22 4.57
CA VAL A 17 21.92 0.77 5.41
C VAL A 17 21.33 0.93 6.83
N LEU A 18 20.01 1.04 6.97
CA LEU A 18 19.37 1.20 8.28
C LEU A 18 19.50 -0.02 9.20
N SER A 19 19.45 -1.22 8.64
CA SER A 19 19.67 -2.47 9.38
C SER A 19 21.18 -2.67 9.62
N ASP A 20 21.98 -2.51 8.57
CA ASP A 20 23.39 -2.92 8.58
C ASP A 20 24.30 -1.93 9.31
N TRP A 21 24.04 -0.62 9.20
CA TRP A 21 24.92 0.41 9.78
C TRP A 21 24.37 0.95 11.11
N PHE A 22 23.05 0.99 11.28
CA PHE A 22 22.41 1.54 12.47
C PHE A 22 21.79 0.47 13.39
N GLY A 23 21.81 -0.81 12.98
CA GLY A 23 21.33 -1.92 13.81
C GLY A 23 19.84 -1.84 14.14
N ILE A 24 19.03 -1.14 13.33
CA ILE A 24 17.61 -0.94 13.65
C ILE A 24 16.86 -2.28 13.53
N PRO A 25 16.04 -2.67 14.52
CA PRO A 25 15.33 -3.93 14.51
C PRO A 25 14.40 -4.09 13.28
N PRO A 26 14.29 -5.31 12.71
CA PRO A 26 13.41 -5.60 11.57
C PRO A 26 11.95 -5.17 11.76
N VAL A 27 11.42 -5.30 12.98
CA VAL A 27 10.06 -4.90 13.35
C VAL A 27 9.85 -3.39 13.21
N ALA A 28 10.76 -2.58 13.77
CA ALA A 28 10.65 -1.11 13.71
C ALA A 28 10.72 -0.61 12.26
N LEU A 29 11.63 -1.22 11.50
CA LEU A 29 11.80 -0.97 10.08
C LEU A 29 10.55 -1.35 9.25
N SER A 30 9.90 -2.47 9.60
CA SER A 30 8.66 -2.90 8.95
C SER A 30 7.50 -1.93 9.23
N TYR A 31 7.37 -1.41 10.45
CA TYR A 31 6.37 -0.38 10.78
C TYR A 31 6.55 0.87 9.95
N ILE A 32 7.77 1.43 9.91
CA ILE A 32 8.05 2.64 9.14
C ILE A 32 7.63 2.46 7.67
N VAL A 33 7.92 1.32 7.06
CA VAL A 33 7.52 1.04 5.67
C VAL A 33 6.00 0.95 5.54
N CYS A 34 5.31 0.20 6.41
CA CYS A 34 3.86 0.07 6.40
C CYS A 34 3.15 1.42 6.61
N ASP A 35 3.65 2.26 7.52
CA ASP A 35 3.10 3.57 7.83
C ASP A 35 3.24 4.54 6.66
N LEU A 36 4.41 4.56 6.02
CA LEU A 36 4.63 5.38 4.84
C LEU A 36 3.70 4.99 3.70
N ILE A 37 3.47 3.68 3.52
CA ILE A 37 2.49 3.18 2.55
C ILE A 37 1.08 3.65 2.93
N ALA A 38 0.66 3.47 4.18
CA ALA A 38 -0.66 3.88 4.66
C ALA A 38 -0.91 5.39 4.51
N VAL A 39 0.10 6.21 4.79
CA VAL A 39 0.11 7.67 4.58
C VAL A 39 -0.04 7.99 3.09
N GLN A 40 0.73 7.33 2.22
CA GLN A 40 0.66 7.52 0.77
C GLN A 40 -0.75 7.24 0.23
N PHE A 41 -1.34 6.10 0.59
CA PHE A 41 -2.70 5.74 0.16
C PHE A 41 -3.75 6.72 0.66
N THR A 42 -3.63 7.16 1.91
CA THR A 42 -4.53 8.15 2.52
C THR A 42 -4.46 9.50 1.81
N PHE A 43 -3.25 10.02 1.56
CA PHE A 43 -3.11 11.29 0.85
C PHE A 43 -3.65 11.22 -0.58
N LEU A 44 -3.49 10.08 -1.24
CA LEU A 44 -4.10 9.84 -2.54
C LEU A 44 -5.63 9.85 -2.46
N ALA A 45 -6.22 9.16 -1.48
CA ALA A 45 -7.67 9.13 -1.26
C ALA A 45 -8.24 10.52 -0.95
N VAL A 46 -7.60 11.28 -0.04
CA VAL A 46 -8.01 12.66 0.30
C VAL A 46 -7.89 13.57 -0.92
N SER A 47 -6.82 13.46 -1.70
CA SER A 47 -6.63 14.24 -2.94
C SER A 47 -7.73 13.94 -3.96
N PHE A 48 -8.11 12.66 -4.06
CA PHE A 48 -9.20 12.23 -4.94
C PHE A 48 -10.55 12.80 -4.50
N ILE A 49 -10.88 12.71 -3.21
CA ILE A 49 -12.14 13.24 -2.66
C ILE A 49 -12.23 14.76 -2.83
N LYS A 50 -11.14 15.48 -2.58
CA LYS A 50 -11.08 16.92 -2.85
C LYS A 50 -11.37 17.23 -4.32
N LYS A 51 -10.77 16.45 -5.25
CA LYS A 51 -11.02 16.63 -6.69
C LYS A 51 -12.46 16.30 -7.07
N HIS A 52 -13.02 15.19 -6.57
CA HIS A 52 -14.41 14.81 -6.75
C HIS A 52 -15.34 15.94 -6.28
N ARG A 53 -15.11 16.49 -5.09
CA ARG A 53 -15.89 17.60 -4.53
C ARG A 53 -15.87 18.84 -5.44
N THR A 54 -14.70 19.21 -5.96
CA THR A 54 -14.58 20.34 -6.90
C THR A 54 -15.37 20.08 -8.19
N VAL A 55 -15.24 18.89 -8.78
CA VAL A 55 -15.96 18.54 -10.02
C VAL A 55 -17.46 18.47 -9.77
N ALA A 56 -17.89 17.91 -8.64
CA ALA A 56 -19.30 17.80 -8.27
C ALA A 56 -19.96 19.16 -8.01
N SER A 57 -19.25 20.08 -7.33
CA SER A 57 -19.71 21.45 -7.12
C SER A 57 -19.90 22.20 -8.43
N LEU A 58 -18.97 22.04 -9.38
CA LEU A 58 -19.07 22.68 -10.70
C LEU A 58 -20.17 22.06 -11.58
N SER A 59 -20.48 20.78 -11.41
CA SER A 59 -21.56 20.12 -12.16
C SER A 59 -22.95 20.29 -11.52
N ASN A 60 -23.05 20.96 -10.36
CA ASN A 60 -24.23 21.07 -9.52
C ASN A 60 -24.81 19.71 -9.10
N SER A 61 -23.95 18.84 -8.60
CA SER A 61 -24.28 17.48 -8.16
C SER A 61 -23.84 17.22 -6.72
N LEU A 62 -24.34 16.12 -6.12
CA LEU A 62 -23.99 15.75 -4.75
C LEU A 62 -22.48 15.61 -4.56
N ALA A 63 -21.94 16.35 -3.59
CA ALA A 63 -20.52 16.41 -3.28
C ALA A 63 -20.25 15.88 -1.86
N PHE A 64 -19.07 15.32 -1.63
CA PHE A 64 -18.68 14.89 -0.28
C PHE A 64 -18.59 16.07 0.70
N PRO A 65 -19.04 15.91 1.96
CA PRO A 65 -18.90 16.92 3.00
C PRO A 65 -17.43 17.34 3.18
N LYS A 66 -17.17 18.60 3.56
CA LYS A 66 -15.79 19.09 3.77
C LYS A 66 -15.04 18.33 4.88
N HIS A 67 -15.77 17.88 5.90
CA HIS A 67 -15.20 17.17 7.05
C HIS A 67 -14.72 15.75 6.73
N SER A 68 -15.06 15.17 5.57
CA SER A 68 -14.59 13.84 5.16
C SER A 68 -13.06 13.74 5.16
N ASP A 69 -12.38 14.83 4.82
CA ASP A 69 -10.92 14.87 4.73
C ASP A 69 -10.29 14.65 6.11
N ILE A 70 -10.87 15.27 7.15
CA ILE A 70 -10.41 15.13 8.55
C ILE A 70 -10.75 13.74 9.07
N VAL A 71 -11.95 13.23 8.78
CA VAL A 71 -12.37 11.88 9.21
C VAL A 71 -11.41 10.81 8.67
N ILE A 72 -11.01 10.91 7.40
CA ILE A 72 -10.07 9.96 6.79
C ILE A 72 -8.69 10.04 7.43
N LEU A 73 -8.19 11.26 7.70
CA LEU A 73 -6.89 11.44 8.37
C LEU A 73 -6.89 10.91 9.80
N VAL A 74 -7.96 11.17 10.57
CA VAL A 74 -8.11 10.63 11.93
C VAL A 74 -8.21 9.11 11.89
N ALA A 75 -8.97 8.54 10.94
CA ALA A 75 -9.06 7.11 10.74
C ALA A 75 -7.70 6.46 10.41
N LEU A 76 -6.87 7.13 9.58
CA LEU A 76 -5.50 6.68 9.32
C LEU A 76 -4.66 6.65 10.60
N VAL A 77 -4.62 7.76 11.35
CA VAL A 77 -3.77 7.85 12.55
C VAL A 77 -4.19 6.81 13.58
N LEU A 78 -5.49 6.68 13.83
CA LEU A 78 -6.01 5.65 14.74
C LEU A 78 -5.70 4.24 14.22
N GLY A 79 -5.87 4.00 12.92
CA GLY A 79 -5.60 2.70 12.31
C GLY A 79 -4.13 2.28 12.43
N VAL A 80 -3.19 3.19 12.15
CA VAL A 80 -1.75 2.97 12.29
C VAL A 80 -1.39 2.70 13.76
N VAL A 81 -1.80 3.58 14.67
CA VAL A 81 -1.49 3.44 16.10
C VAL A 81 -2.03 2.12 16.66
N LEU A 82 -3.27 1.75 16.33
CA LEU A 82 -3.86 0.49 16.76
C LEU A 82 -3.16 -0.72 16.13
N GLY A 83 -2.83 -0.65 14.84
CA GLY A 83 -2.11 -1.70 14.12
C GLY A 83 -0.72 -1.96 14.71
N ASP A 84 0.06 -0.91 14.91
CA ASP A 84 1.41 -1.02 15.47
C ASP A 84 1.37 -1.51 16.92
N SER A 85 0.46 -0.96 17.73
CA SER A 85 0.29 -1.40 19.13
C SER A 85 -0.09 -2.89 19.19
N TYR A 86 -0.94 -3.34 18.28
CA TYR A 86 -1.34 -4.74 18.18
C TYR A 86 -0.16 -5.64 17.82
N VAL A 87 0.57 -5.33 16.75
CA VAL A 87 1.74 -6.13 16.35
C VAL A 87 2.82 -6.11 17.43
N LEU A 88 3.03 -4.97 18.09
CA LEU A 88 3.99 -4.86 19.20
C LEU A 88 3.59 -5.74 20.39
N SER A 89 2.29 -5.85 20.69
CA SER A 89 1.78 -6.75 21.73
C SER A 89 1.99 -8.24 21.42
N MET A 90 2.12 -8.60 20.14
CA MET A 90 2.41 -9.96 19.69
C MET A 90 3.90 -10.28 19.63
N ARG A 91 4.77 -9.31 19.94
CA ARG A 91 6.21 -9.48 19.85
C ARG A 91 6.71 -10.47 20.90
N LEU A 92 7.36 -11.53 20.42
CA LEU A 92 7.99 -12.52 21.28
C LEU A 92 9.29 -12.00 21.90
N SER A 93 9.62 -12.51 23.08
CA SER A 93 10.95 -12.35 23.67
C SER A 93 11.99 -13.05 22.78
N ARG A 94 13.26 -12.60 22.84
CA ARG A 94 14.35 -13.24 22.10
C ARG A 94 14.49 -14.72 22.43
N GLU A 95 14.31 -15.08 23.70
CA GLU A 95 14.39 -16.47 24.15
C GLU A 95 13.28 -17.32 23.53
N ASP A 96 12.05 -16.81 23.52
CA ASP A 96 10.91 -17.55 22.95
C ASP A 96 10.98 -17.66 21.43
N GLN A 97 11.55 -16.67 20.74
CA GLN A 97 11.86 -16.77 19.32
C GLN A 97 12.83 -17.94 19.05
N TRP A 98 13.91 -18.04 19.84
CA TRP A 98 14.88 -19.12 19.68
C TRP A 98 14.34 -20.49 20.05
N LYS A 99 13.47 -20.59 21.07
CA LYS A 99 12.73 -21.83 21.35
C LYS A 99 11.93 -22.28 20.13
N LEU A 100 11.19 -21.34 19.51
CA LEU A 100 10.36 -21.63 18.34
C LEU A 100 11.20 -22.11 17.13
N VAL A 101 12.38 -21.52 16.90
CA VAL A 101 13.31 -21.97 15.84
C VAL A 101 13.79 -23.40 16.11
N ASN A 102 14.21 -23.70 17.34
CA ASN A 102 14.71 -25.02 17.70
C ASN A 102 13.61 -26.10 17.62
N GLU A 103 12.37 -25.76 17.96
CA GLU A 103 11.25 -26.70 17.97
C GLU A 103 10.68 -26.95 16.56
N LEU A 104 10.46 -25.90 15.77
CA LEU A 104 9.76 -26.02 14.49
C LEU A 104 10.68 -26.23 13.29
N VAL A 105 11.91 -25.70 13.35
CA VAL A 105 12.86 -25.70 12.22
C VAL A 105 14.31 -25.94 12.68
N PRO A 106 14.60 -27.03 13.40
CA PRO A 106 15.92 -27.29 13.98
C PRO A 106 17.05 -27.31 12.95
N HIS A 107 16.77 -27.74 11.71
CA HIS A 107 17.74 -27.78 10.62
C HIS A 107 18.17 -26.40 10.10
N TYR A 108 17.42 -25.34 10.43
CA TYR A 108 17.71 -23.97 9.99
C TYR A 108 18.38 -23.11 11.07
N VAL A 109 18.65 -23.66 12.26
CA VAL A 109 19.24 -22.93 13.41
C VAL A 109 20.52 -22.20 13.02
N ASP A 110 21.44 -22.87 12.33
CA ASP A 110 22.70 -22.26 11.89
C ASP A 110 22.48 -21.11 10.90
N GLY A 111 21.48 -21.26 10.02
CA GLY A 111 21.02 -20.20 9.13
C GLY A 111 20.54 -18.98 9.92
N PHE A 112 19.66 -19.17 10.90
CA PHE A 112 19.18 -18.09 11.76
C PHE A 112 20.29 -17.44 12.59
N ARG A 113 21.30 -18.20 13.03
CA ARG A 113 22.48 -17.67 13.75
C ARG A 113 23.35 -16.76 12.90
N SER A 114 23.40 -17.01 11.59
CA SER A 114 24.17 -16.18 10.66
C SER A 114 23.49 -14.83 10.35
N LEU A 115 22.22 -14.67 10.69
CA LEU A 115 21.47 -13.44 10.40
C LEU A 115 21.79 -12.35 11.44
N PRO A 116 22.01 -11.09 11.02
CA PRO A 116 22.34 -10.01 11.94
C PRO A 116 21.21 -9.70 12.92
N ASN A 117 19.96 -9.78 12.45
CA ASN A 117 18.74 -9.65 13.23
C ASN A 117 17.55 -10.28 12.48
N PHE A 118 16.73 -11.06 13.16
CA PHE A 118 15.44 -11.55 12.63
C PHE A 118 14.34 -11.29 13.65
N GLU A 119 13.08 -11.31 13.22
CA GLU A 119 11.91 -11.25 14.09
C GLU A 119 10.93 -12.34 13.63
N ILE A 120 10.31 -13.04 14.59
CA ILE A 120 9.38 -14.15 14.31
C ILE A 120 8.00 -13.78 14.82
N PHE A 121 7.01 -13.90 13.95
CA PHE A 121 5.60 -13.77 14.29
C PHE A 121 4.99 -15.17 14.45
N PRO A 122 4.53 -15.54 15.66
CA PRO A 122 3.98 -16.86 15.89
C PRO A 122 2.68 -17.02 15.10
N LYS A 123 2.59 -18.10 14.32
CA LYS A 123 1.36 -18.45 13.60
C LYS A 123 0.30 -18.93 14.58
N THR A 124 -0.52 -17.99 15.05
CA THR A 124 -1.64 -18.24 15.97
C THR A 124 -2.97 -18.04 15.25
N SER A 125 -4.05 -18.61 15.80
CA SER A 125 -5.41 -18.31 15.31
C SER A 125 -5.70 -16.81 15.33
N GLN A 126 -5.16 -16.09 16.32
CA GLN A 126 -5.29 -14.64 16.43
C GLN A 126 -4.64 -13.91 15.26
N MET A 127 -3.44 -14.33 14.83
CA MET A 127 -2.79 -13.80 13.63
C MET A 127 -3.67 -14.01 12.39
N ASN A 128 -4.23 -15.21 12.20
CA ASN A 128 -5.13 -15.48 11.07
C ASN A 128 -6.37 -14.58 11.09
N TYR A 129 -7.02 -14.40 12.25
CA TYR A 129 -8.14 -13.46 12.38
C TYR A 129 -7.75 -12.03 12.03
N SER A 130 -6.58 -11.57 12.47
CA SER A 130 -6.08 -10.23 12.12
C SER A 130 -5.88 -10.05 10.61
N LEU A 131 -5.36 -11.08 9.92
CA LEU A 131 -5.21 -11.07 8.46
C LEU A 131 -6.56 -11.07 7.73
N TYR A 132 -7.55 -11.84 8.20
CA TYR A 132 -8.90 -11.79 7.64
C TYR A 132 -9.55 -10.42 7.78
N ILE A 133 -9.41 -9.78 8.94
CA ILE A 133 -9.92 -8.43 9.19
C ILE A 133 -9.23 -7.42 8.27
N LEU A 134 -7.91 -7.51 8.12
CA LEU A 134 -7.14 -6.64 7.24
C LEU A 134 -7.58 -6.79 5.77
N LEU A 135 -7.78 -8.02 5.29
CA LEU A 135 -8.27 -8.30 3.94
C LEU A 135 -9.69 -7.76 3.72
N ALA A 136 -10.59 -7.98 4.69
CA ALA A 136 -11.95 -7.47 4.63
C ALA A 136 -11.98 -5.93 4.62
N PHE A 137 -11.13 -5.29 5.44
CA PHE A 137 -10.96 -3.84 5.45
C PHE A 137 -10.41 -3.30 4.12
N ALA A 138 -9.41 -3.95 3.55
CA ALA A 138 -8.87 -3.56 2.23
C ALA A 138 -9.96 -3.60 1.14
N ILE A 139 -10.78 -4.65 1.11
CA ILE A 139 -11.88 -4.79 0.15
C ILE A 139 -12.96 -3.73 0.39
N SER A 140 -13.31 -3.46 1.65
CA SER A 140 -14.34 -2.48 2.02
C SER A 140 -13.93 -1.04 1.70
N VAL A 141 -12.62 -0.74 1.64
CA VAL A 141 -12.09 0.56 1.21
C VAL A 141 -11.96 0.65 -0.31
N LEU A 142 -11.47 -0.41 -0.96
CA LEU A 142 -11.25 -0.41 -2.41
C LEU A 142 -12.55 -0.28 -3.21
N THR A 143 -13.59 -0.99 -2.78
CA THR A 143 -14.88 -1.03 -3.46
C THR A 143 -15.51 0.36 -3.61
N PRO A 144 -15.75 1.14 -2.52
CA PRO A 144 -16.30 2.49 -2.63
C PRO A 144 -15.36 3.43 -3.40
N MET A 145 -14.03 3.26 -3.30
CA MET A 145 -13.09 4.07 -4.04
C MET A 145 -13.29 3.93 -5.56
N ILE A 146 -13.52 2.71 -6.05
CA ILE A 146 -13.86 2.48 -7.47
C ILE A 146 -15.15 3.21 -7.86
N PHE A 147 -16.19 3.17 -7.02
CA PHE A 147 -17.44 3.89 -7.29
C PHE A 147 -17.24 5.42 -7.36
N VAL A 148 -16.46 6.00 -6.44
CA VAL A 148 -16.15 7.44 -6.47
C VAL A 148 -15.34 7.79 -7.71
N VAL A 149 -14.44 6.90 -8.16
CA VAL A 149 -13.70 7.08 -9.42
C VAL A 149 -14.65 7.15 -10.62
N LEU A 150 -15.54 6.18 -10.76
CA LEU A 150 -16.52 6.13 -11.84
C LEU A 150 -17.46 7.35 -11.81
N ASP A 151 -17.91 7.74 -10.63
CA ASP A 151 -18.76 8.93 -10.45
C ASP A 151 -18.04 10.23 -10.82
N THR A 152 -16.76 10.38 -10.45
CA THR A 152 -15.95 11.54 -10.84
C THR A 152 -15.83 11.65 -12.36
N PHE A 153 -15.60 10.52 -13.04
CA PHE A 153 -15.54 10.48 -14.51
C PHE A 153 -16.86 10.91 -15.16
N ARG A 154 -17.99 10.38 -14.67
CA ARG A 154 -19.33 10.73 -15.16
C ARG A 154 -19.59 12.22 -15.01
N LYS A 155 -19.29 12.78 -13.83
CA LYS A 155 -19.45 14.22 -13.55
C LYS A 155 -18.52 15.09 -14.37
N LEU A 156 -17.28 14.66 -14.58
CA LEU A 156 -16.35 15.35 -15.48
C LEU A 156 -16.91 15.40 -16.90
N HIS A 157 -17.50 14.31 -17.41
CA HIS A 157 -18.10 14.31 -18.75
C HIS A 157 -19.24 15.32 -18.88
N GLN A 158 -20.11 15.42 -17.88
CA GLN A 158 -21.19 16.42 -17.84
C GLN A 158 -20.65 17.85 -17.81
N LEU A 159 -19.53 18.07 -17.13
CA LEU A 159 -18.90 19.38 -17.00
C LEU A 159 -18.41 19.94 -18.34
N LYS A 160 -18.12 19.07 -19.33
CA LYS A 160 -17.68 19.46 -20.68
C LYS A 160 -18.60 20.50 -21.35
N GLN A 161 -19.90 20.44 -21.07
CA GLN A 161 -20.91 21.33 -21.66
C GLN A 161 -21.15 22.61 -20.84
N LYS A 162 -20.67 22.68 -19.59
CA LYS A 162 -21.01 23.74 -18.63
C LYS A 162 -19.92 24.79 -18.43
N ILE A 163 -18.69 24.53 -18.87
CA ILE A 163 -17.54 25.42 -18.64
C ILE A 163 -16.70 25.63 -19.90
N ALA A 164 -15.91 26.70 -19.90
CA ALA A 164 -14.98 26.99 -20.99
C ALA A 164 -13.99 25.84 -21.23
N LYS A 165 -13.64 25.61 -22.49
CA LYS A 165 -12.75 24.52 -22.94
C LYS A 165 -11.41 24.47 -22.17
N VAL A 166 -10.81 25.63 -21.92
CA VAL A 166 -9.53 25.74 -21.20
C VAL A 166 -9.67 25.30 -19.74
N ASN A 167 -10.74 25.72 -19.06
CA ASN A 167 -11.00 25.31 -17.67
C ASN A 167 -11.33 23.81 -17.59
N TYR A 168 -12.12 23.30 -18.54
CA TYR A 168 -12.40 21.87 -18.65
C TYR A 168 -11.13 21.05 -18.79
N GLN A 169 -10.22 21.45 -19.67
CA GLN A 169 -8.94 20.75 -19.86
C GLN A 169 -8.14 20.66 -18.56
N ARG A 170 -8.03 21.77 -17.81
CA ARG A 170 -7.35 21.76 -16.50
C ARG A 170 -8.00 20.81 -15.49
N HIS A 171 -9.34 20.78 -15.44
CA HIS A 171 -10.03 19.84 -14.55
C HIS A 171 -9.83 18.39 -14.98
N ALA A 172 -9.96 18.10 -16.27
CA ALA A 172 -9.80 16.79 -16.86
C ALA A 172 -8.39 16.23 -16.66
N GLU A 173 -7.35 17.03 -16.92
CA GLU A 173 -5.96 16.65 -16.69
C GLU A 173 -5.72 16.23 -15.24
N GLY A 174 -6.18 17.04 -14.27
CA GLY A 174 -6.02 16.71 -12.86
C GLY A 174 -6.81 15.47 -12.43
N VAL A 175 -8.00 15.23 -13.00
CA VAL A 175 -8.78 14.01 -12.74
C VAL A 175 -8.04 12.80 -13.30
N ILE A 176 -7.61 12.84 -14.56
CA ILE A 176 -6.86 11.75 -15.22
C ILE A 176 -5.58 11.40 -14.45
N CYS A 177 -4.81 12.39 -14.01
CA CYS A 177 -3.63 12.18 -13.19
C CYS A 177 -3.93 11.36 -11.93
N LEU A 178 -4.95 11.77 -11.17
CA LEU A 178 -5.33 11.09 -9.94
C LEU A 178 -5.89 9.69 -10.20
N ILE A 179 -6.62 9.46 -11.29
CA ILE A 179 -7.09 8.13 -11.67
C ILE A 179 -5.94 7.19 -11.99
N VAL A 180 -4.93 7.68 -12.71
CA VAL A 180 -3.73 6.89 -13.01
C VAL A 180 -3.02 6.50 -11.72
N GLN A 181 -2.89 7.44 -10.78
CA GLN A 181 -2.27 7.18 -9.48
C GLN A 181 -3.10 6.20 -8.63
N VAL A 182 -4.43 6.39 -8.55
CA VAL A 182 -5.33 5.48 -7.82
C VAL A 182 -5.35 4.09 -8.45
N GLY A 183 -5.37 4.00 -9.77
CA GLY A 183 -5.35 2.73 -10.50
C GLY A 183 -4.05 1.97 -10.27
N THR A 184 -2.90 2.64 -10.38
CA THR A 184 -1.60 2.01 -10.13
C THR A 184 -1.40 1.65 -8.66
N ALA A 185 -1.86 2.48 -7.71
CA ALA A 185 -1.90 2.15 -6.29
C ALA A 185 -2.84 0.97 -5.98
N GLY A 186 -3.97 0.86 -6.68
CA GLY A 186 -4.84 -0.31 -6.60
C GLY A 186 -4.12 -1.60 -7.04
N LEU A 187 -3.34 -1.53 -8.11
CA LEU A 187 -2.54 -2.67 -8.60
C LEU A 187 -1.46 -3.12 -7.59
N SER A 188 -0.93 -2.22 -6.76
CA SER A 188 0.02 -2.60 -5.71
C SER A 188 -0.62 -3.25 -4.48
N ILE A 189 -1.96 -3.24 -4.35
CA ILE A 189 -2.63 -3.97 -3.27
C ILE A 189 -2.74 -5.47 -3.59
N ALA A 190 -2.80 -5.85 -4.86
CA ALA A 190 -2.86 -7.26 -5.28
C ALA A 190 -1.75 -8.15 -4.69
N PRO A 191 -0.44 -7.78 -4.71
CA PRO A 191 0.60 -8.58 -4.06
C PRO A 191 0.43 -8.67 -2.54
N ILE A 192 -0.12 -7.64 -1.88
CA ILE A 192 -0.38 -7.66 -0.42
C ILE A 192 -1.47 -8.69 -0.10
N ILE A 193 -2.57 -8.67 -0.86
CA ILE A 193 -3.66 -9.64 -0.71
C ILE A 193 -3.14 -11.06 -0.94
N ARG A 194 -2.36 -11.27 -2.01
CA ARG A 194 -1.79 -12.57 -2.34
C ARG A 194 -0.86 -13.09 -1.23
N LEU A 195 -0.03 -12.22 -0.67
CA LEU A 195 0.86 -12.57 0.45
C LEU A 195 0.06 -12.95 1.70
N GLY A 196 -1.00 -12.20 2.03
CA GLY A 196 -1.90 -12.55 3.14
C GLY A 196 -2.55 -13.91 2.98
N ILE A 197 -3.07 -14.22 1.78
CA ILE A 197 -3.63 -15.55 1.44
C ILE A 197 -2.57 -16.64 1.60
N SER A 198 -1.35 -16.39 1.11
CA SER A 198 -0.24 -17.35 1.22
C SER A 198 0.08 -17.72 2.66
N ILE A 199 0.03 -16.75 3.59
CA ILE A 199 0.27 -16.97 5.02
C ILE A 199 -0.90 -17.72 5.66
N ILE A 200 -2.14 -17.33 5.35
CA ILE A 200 -3.33 -17.96 5.93
C ILE A 200 -3.37 -19.46 5.59
N PHE A 201 -3.15 -19.80 4.32
CA PHE A 201 -3.32 -21.17 3.81
C PHE A 201 -2.04 -22.03 3.82
N ASP A 202 -0.94 -21.56 4.43
CA ASP A 202 0.35 -22.28 4.44
C ASP A 202 0.78 -22.75 3.05
N HIS A 203 0.86 -21.79 2.11
CA HIS A 203 1.19 -22.13 0.73
C HIS A 203 2.56 -22.84 0.66
N PRO A 204 2.68 -23.99 -0.05
CA PRO A 204 3.91 -24.79 -0.06
C PRO A 204 5.12 -24.03 -0.60
N ASP A 205 4.94 -23.17 -1.62
CA ASP A 205 5.97 -22.26 -2.13
C ASP A 205 5.92 -20.84 -1.53
N ALA A 206 5.52 -20.67 -0.26
CA ALA A 206 5.33 -19.35 0.36
C ALA A 206 6.56 -18.42 0.23
N GLN A 207 7.78 -18.96 0.28
CA GLN A 207 9.02 -18.20 0.04
C GLN A 207 9.02 -17.54 -1.34
N LYS A 208 8.88 -18.32 -2.41
CA LYS A 208 8.86 -17.79 -3.79
C LYS A 208 7.69 -16.85 -4.04
N VAL A 209 6.52 -17.17 -3.49
CA VAL A 209 5.33 -16.32 -3.59
C VAL A 209 5.59 -14.96 -2.95
N SER A 210 6.19 -14.94 -1.76
CA SER A 210 6.49 -13.70 -1.05
C SER A 210 7.55 -12.86 -1.76
N GLU A 211 8.62 -13.46 -2.28
CA GLU A 211 9.65 -12.78 -3.07
C GLU A 211 9.06 -12.15 -4.33
N PHE A 212 8.21 -12.90 -5.05
CA PHE A 212 7.49 -12.37 -6.20
C PHE A 212 6.55 -11.22 -5.83
N CYS A 213 5.82 -11.32 -4.72
CA CYS A 213 4.94 -10.25 -4.25
C CYS A 213 5.71 -9.00 -3.85
N LEU A 214 6.86 -9.14 -3.19
CA LEU A 214 7.75 -8.02 -2.86
C LEU A 214 8.32 -7.36 -4.11
N ALA A 215 8.78 -8.15 -5.08
CA ALA A 215 9.25 -7.64 -6.36
C ALA A 215 8.13 -6.86 -7.07
N TRP A 216 6.93 -7.44 -7.18
CA TRP A 216 5.76 -6.75 -7.74
C TRP A 216 5.49 -5.44 -7.01
N PHE A 217 5.35 -5.47 -5.69
CA PHE A 217 5.07 -4.28 -4.90
C PHE A 217 6.12 -3.18 -5.12
N SER A 218 7.41 -3.55 -5.16
CA SER A 218 8.51 -2.61 -5.39
C SER A 218 8.45 -1.92 -6.76
N THR A 219 7.89 -2.59 -7.79
CA THR A 219 7.72 -2.01 -9.12
C THR A 219 6.61 -0.95 -9.20
N HIS A 220 5.77 -0.84 -8.17
CA HIS A 220 4.64 0.10 -8.13
C HIS A 220 5.02 1.53 -8.50
N SER A 221 6.09 2.06 -7.90
CA SER A 221 6.53 3.44 -8.13
C SER A 221 6.94 3.67 -9.60
N SER A 222 7.69 2.71 -10.17
CA SER A 222 8.10 2.74 -11.57
C SER A 222 6.91 2.65 -12.52
N PHE A 223 5.96 1.73 -12.25
CA PHE A 223 4.72 1.63 -13.02
C PHE A 223 3.89 2.90 -12.95
N ASN A 224 3.75 3.51 -11.77
CA ASN A 224 3.06 4.78 -11.59
C ASN A 224 3.72 5.91 -12.40
N MET A 225 5.05 6.01 -12.37
CA MET A 225 5.79 6.98 -13.18
C MET A 225 5.56 6.78 -14.68
N ILE A 226 5.73 5.55 -15.19
CA ILE A 226 5.54 5.23 -16.60
C ILE A 226 4.09 5.51 -17.02
N ALA A 227 3.11 5.13 -16.18
CA ALA A 227 1.71 5.39 -16.46
C ALA A 227 1.41 6.90 -16.51
N LEU A 228 1.99 7.71 -15.61
CA LEU A 228 1.87 9.16 -15.68
C LEU A 228 2.48 9.71 -16.98
N LEU A 229 3.66 9.25 -17.40
CA LEU A 229 4.27 9.71 -18.66
C LEU A 229 3.42 9.35 -19.89
N MET A 230 2.75 8.20 -19.89
CA MET A 230 1.91 7.73 -21.00
C MET A 230 0.52 8.39 -21.05
N PHE A 231 -0.14 8.51 -19.89
CA PHE A 231 -1.56 8.87 -19.79
C PHE A 231 -1.80 10.31 -19.35
N PHE A 232 -0.86 10.97 -18.67
CA PHE A 232 -1.03 12.36 -18.24
C PHE A 232 -0.67 13.32 -19.39
N PRO A 233 -1.63 14.11 -19.91
CA PRO A 233 -1.42 14.92 -21.12
C PRO A 233 -0.26 15.93 -21.03
N PRO A 234 -0.03 16.65 -19.92
CA PRO A 234 1.10 17.56 -19.79
C PRO A 234 2.47 16.90 -19.94
N TYR A 235 2.69 15.73 -19.31
CA TYR A 235 3.95 14.99 -19.45
C TYR A 235 4.13 14.42 -20.85
N LYS A 236 3.05 13.89 -21.45
CA LYS A 236 3.07 13.42 -22.83
C LYS A 236 3.44 14.53 -23.81
N MET A 237 2.92 15.74 -23.63
CA MET A 237 3.27 16.92 -24.43
C MET A 237 4.72 17.35 -24.22
N PHE A 238 5.21 17.31 -22.97
CA PHE A 238 6.60 17.60 -22.64
C PHE A 238 7.57 16.64 -23.34
N ILE A 239 7.31 15.33 -23.27
CA ILE A 239 8.13 14.31 -23.95
C ILE A 239 8.11 14.56 -25.46
N LYS A 240 6.92 14.66 -26.07
CA LYS A 240 6.77 14.85 -27.53
C LYS A 240 7.49 16.10 -28.04
N LYS A 241 7.61 17.15 -27.23
CA LYS A 241 8.38 18.37 -27.57
C LYS A 241 9.89 18.12 -27.62
N HIS A 242 10.41 17.20 -26.80
CA HIS A 242 11.84 16.91 -26.68
C HIS A 242 12.30 15.67 -27.47
N THR A 243 11.38 14.77 -27.87
CA THR A 243 11.70 13.62 -28.75
C THR A 243 11.54 13.93 -30.24
N LYS A 244 10.94 15.07 -30.60
CA LYS A 244 10.98 15.60 -31.96
C LYS A 244 12.28 16.38 -32.16
N GLY A 245 13.39 15.64 -32.26
CA GLY A 245 14.60 16.04 -32.97
C GLY A 245 14.51 15.56 -34.41
#